data_AF-A0A5E4UQ06-F1
#
_entry.id   AF-A0A5E4UQ06-F1
#
_cell.length_a   1.000
_cell.length_b   1.000
_cell.length_c   1.000
_cell.angle_alpha   90.00
_cell.angle_beta   90.00
_cell.angle_gamma   90.00
#
_symmetry.space_group_name_H-M   'P 1'
#
loop_
_entity.id
_entity.type
_entity.pdbx_description
1 polymer ?
#
loop_
_entity_poly.entity_id
_entity_poly.type
_entity_poly.pdbx_seq_one_letter_code
_entity_poly.pdbx_strand_id
1 'polypeptide(L)'
;MSKELLPIDRKSKRREPHVLPVEDGPYEPWLPPATAEQVRQWQKELDTAIAEFAALADWSDELLERVLFQVERQPVSTLLPDLHWFRSEVQAAIVARATSMEHRR
;
A
#
# COMPACT_ATOMS: atom_id res chain seq x y z
N MET A 1 46.10 -28.36 -4.15
CA MET A 1 45.92 -27.26 -5.12
C MET A 1 45.70 -25.97 -4.34
N SER A 2 46.77 -25.21 -4.11
CA SER A 2 46.74 -23.96 -3.35
C SER A 2 46.25 -22.83 -4.24
N LYS A 3 45.20 -22.12 -3.80
CA LYS A 3 44.75 -20.88 -4.42
C LYS A 3 45.59 -19.76 -3.81
N GLU A 4 46.46 -19.15 -4.61
CA GLU A 4 47.22 -17.96 -4.23
C GLU A 4 46.24 -16.84 -3.87
N LEU A 5 46.40 -16.28 -2.67
CA LEU A 5 45.75 -15.03 -2.26
C LEU A 5 46.62 -13.87 -2.75
N LEU A 6 46.12 -13.10 -3.71
CA LEU A 6 46.76 -11.86 -4.14
C LEU A 6 46.78 -10.85 -2.98
N PRO A 7 47.86 -10.07 -2.81
CA PRO A 7 47.96 -9.09 -1.74
C PRO A 7 46.99 -7.93 -1.99
N ILE A 8 46.12 -7.67 -1.02
CA ILE A 8 45.20 -6.54 -1.03
C ILE A 8 46.05 -5.28 -0.84
N ASP A 9 46.25 -4.52 -1.92
CA ASP A 9 46.90 -3.21 -1.89
C ASP A 9 46.16 -2.28 -0.93
N ARG A 10 46.80 -1.97 0.20
CA ARG A 10 46.26 -1.16 1.31
C ARG A 10 46.34 0.34 1.05
N LYS A 11 46.52 0.77 -0.19
CA LYS A 11 46.48 2.18 -0.61
C LYS A 11 45.12 2.49 -1.26
N SER A 12 44.04 2.21 -0.52
CA SER A 12 42.72 2.77 -0.85
C SER A 12 42.84 4.28 -0.86
N LYS A 13 42.86 4.89 -2.05
CA LYS A 13 42.54 6.31 -2.21
C LYS A 13 41.23 6.51 -1.47
N ARG A 14 41.25 7.28 -0.37
CA ARG A 14 40.01 7.71 0.29
C ARG A 14 39.15 8.31 -0.81
N ARG A 15 38.12 7.58 -1.25
CA ARG A 15 37.04 8.17 -2.03
C ARG A 15 36.46 9.20 -1.09
N GLU A 16 36.57 10.47 -1.47
CA GLU A 16 35.90 11.53 -0.74
C GLU A 16 34.46 11.10 -0.53
N PRO A 17 33.89 11.31 0.67
CA PRO A 17 32.48 11.02 0.87
C PRO A 17 31.74 11.81 -0.19
N HIS A 18 31.05 11.11 -1.09
CA HIS A 18 30.10 11.75 -1.98
C HIS A 18 29.05 12.35 -1.05
N VAL A 19 29.21 13.65 -0.76
CA VAL A 19 28.21 14.43 -0.07
C VAL A 19 27.04 14.46 -1.04
N LEU A 20 26.07 13.56 -0.84
CA LEU A 20 24.80 13.67 -1.52
C LEU A 20 24.26 15.06 -1.16
N PRO A 21 23.94 15.93 -2.12
CA PRO A 21 23.24 17.16 -1.79
C PRO A 21 21.87 16.73 -1.26
N VAL A 22 21.71 16.80 0.07
CA VAL A 22 20.40 16.72 0.72
C VAL A 22 19.81 18.12 0.60
N GLU A 23 19.37 18.47 -0.62
CA GLU A 23 18.22 19.35 -0.72
C GLU A 23 17.03 18.49 -0.29
N ASP A 24 16.33 18.91 0.77
CA ASP A 24 14.97 18.45 1.08
C ASP A 24 14.06 18.90 -0.06
N GLY A 25 14.18 18.22 -1.21
CA GLY A 25 13.26 18.36 -2.33
C GLY A 25 11.84 18.06 -1.86
N PRO A 26 10.81 18.61 -2.53
CA PRO A 26 9.43 18.35 -2.16
C PRO A 26 9.21 16.83 -2.05
N TYR A 27 8.59 16.39 -0.95
CA TYR A 27 8.26 14.98 -0.75
C TYR A 27 7.34 14.53 -1.89
N GLU A 28 7.88 13.70 -2.78
CA GLU A 28 7.11 13.00 -3.79
C GLU A 28 6.78 11.60 -3.25
N PRO A 29 5.50 11.29 -2.98
CA PRO A 29 5.11 9.95 -2.58
C PRO A 29 5.53 8.96 -3.67
N TRP A 30 6.37 7.99 -3.30
CA TRP A 30 6.77 6.95 -4.24
C TRP A 30 5.55 6.13 -4.66
N LEU A 31 5.42 5.92 -5.97
CA LEU A 31 4.42 5.09 -6.60
C LEU A 31 5.11 4.03 -7.46
N PRO A 32 4.66 2.75 -7.44
CA PRO A 32 5.15 1.77 -8.38
C PRO A 32 4.78 2.22 -9.81
N PRO A 33 5.64 1.94 -10.81
CA PRO A 33 5.29 2.18 -12.21
C PRO A 33 3.99 1.44 -12.55
N ALA A 34 2.96 2.19 -12.93
CA ALA A 34 1.63 1.67 -13.22
C ALA A 34 1.09 2.29 -14.51
N THR A 35 0.40 1.48 -15.31
CA THR A 35 -0.35 1.98 -16.46
C THR A 35 -1.66 2.61 -16.00
N ALA A 36 -2.23 3.49 -16.82
CA ALA A 36 -3.54 4.08 -16.53
C ALA A 36 -4.66 3.01 -16.39
N GLU A 37 -4.51 1.87 -17.06
CA GLU A 37 -5.44 0.74 -16.94
C GLU A 37 -5.31 0.05 -15.57
N GLN A 38 -4.09 -0.16 -15.08
CA GLN A 38 -3.85 -0.70 -13.75
C GLN A 38 -4.44 0.22 -12.66
N VAL A 39 -4.25 1.53 -12.79
CA VAL A 39 -4.82 2.51 -11.84
C VAL A 39 -6.35 2.44 -11.84
N ARG A 40 -7.00 2.38 -13.00
CA ARG A 40 -8.47 2.22 -13.08
C ARG A 40 -8.95 0.91 -12.46
N GLN A 41 -8.19 -0.17 -12.67
CA GLN A 41 -8.50 -1.47 -12.09
C GLN A 41 -8.41 -1.43 -10.56
N TRP A 42 -7.35 -0.83 -10.01
CA TRP A 42 -7.22 -0.64 -8.56
C TRP A 42 -8.32 0.26 -7.98
N GLN A 43 -8.75 1.30 -8.69
CA GLN A 43 -9.88 2.14 -8.28
C GLN A 43 -11.16 1.33 -8.16
N LYS A 44 -11.49 0.54 -9.19
CA LYS A 44 -12.67 -0.33 -9.18
C LYS A 44 -12.63 -1.36 -8.05
N GLU A 45 -11.44 -1.92 -7.79
CA GLU A 45 -11.24 -2.86 -6.69
C GLU A 45 -11.44 -2.18 -5.32
N LEU A 46 -10.98 -0.93 -5.17
CA LEU A 46 -11.18 -0.16 -3.96
C LEU A 46 -12.66 0.16 -3.74
N ASP A 47 -13.38 0.65 -4.76
CA ASP A 47 -14.81 0.94 -4.68
C ASP A 47 -15.61 -0.31 -4.25
N THR A 48 -15.24 -1.47 -4.80
CA THR A 48 -15.84 -2.77 -4.44
C THR A 48 -15.58 -3.12 -2.98
N ALA A 49 -14.32 -3.01 -2.52
CA ALA A 49 -13.95 -3.32 -1.14
C ALA A 49 -14.62 -2.38 -0.12
N ILE A 50 -14.79 -1.10 -0.47
CA ILE A 50 -15.52 -0.13 0.36
C ILE A 50 -16.99 -0.53 0.48
N ALA A 51 -17.64 -0.90 -0.62
CA ALA A 51 -19.04 -1.31 -0.60
C ALA A 51 -19.25 -2.60 0.23
N GLU A 52 -18.35 -3.58 0.09
CA GLU A 52 -18.37 -4.79 0.92
C GLU A 52 -18.18 -4.47 2.40
N PHE A 53 -17.22 -3.61 2.73
CA PHE A 53 -16.99 -3.18 4.10
C PHE A 53 -18.20 -2.44 4.68
N ALA A 54 -18.79 -1.52 3.92
CA ALA A 54 -19.98 -0.77 4.31
C ALA A 54 -21.15 -1.70 4.67
N ALA A 55 -21.40 -2.73 3.86
CA ALA A 55 -22.43 -3.74 4.14
C ALA A 55 -22.11 -4.58 5.40
N LEU A 56 -20.83 -4.83 5.68
CA LEU A 56 -20.40 -5.56 6.88
C LEU A 56 -20.49 -4.70 8.15
N ALA A 57 -20.21 -3.40 8.02
CA ALA A 57 -20.16 -2.41 9.09
C ALA A 57 -21.50 -1.68 9.31
N ASP A 58 -22.55 -2.04 8.56
CA ASP A 58 -23.89 -1.44 8.64
C ASP A 58 -23.88 0.09 8.42
N TRP A 59 -23.10 0.52 7.43
CA TRP A 59 -23.07 1.93 7.03
C TRP A 59 -24.37 2.33 6.35
N SER A 60 -24.80 3.57 6.57
CA SER A 60 -25.89 4.14 5.77
C SER A 60 -25.42 4.44 4.35
N ASP A 61 -26.37 4.48 3.41
CA ASP A 61 -26.08 4.81 2.01
C ASP A 61 -25.42 6.19 1.89
N GLU A 62 -25.83 7.17 2.68
CA GLU A 62 -25.23 8.51 2.67
C GLU A 62 -23.77 8.52 3.11
N LEU A 63 -23.41 7.64 4.07
CA LEU A 63 -22.03 7.50 4.50
C LEU A 63 -21.19 6.84 3.41
N LEU A 64 -21.71 5.78 2.79
CA LEU A 64 -21.06 5.10 1.68
C LEU A 64 -20.81 6.06 0.51
N GLU A 65 -21.83 6.79 0.07
CA GLU A 65 -21.71 7.79 -1.00
C GLU A 65 -20.66 8.85 -0.68
N ARG A 66 -20.66 9.36 0.56
CA ARG A 66 -19.69 10.36 1.00
C ARG A 66 -18.25 9.84 0.94
N VAL A 67 -18.03 8.60 1.34
CA VAL A 67 -16.70 7.97 1.34
C VAL A 67 -16.23 7.72 -0.09
N LEU A 68 -17.09 7.16 -0.96
CA LEU A 68 -16.77 6.95 -2.38
C LEU A 68 -16.42 8.28 -3.08
N PHE A 69 -17.17 9.34 -2.79
CA PHE A 69 -16.88 10.68 -3.32
C PHE A 69 -15.52 11.23 -2.87
N GLN A 70 -15.10 10.95 -1.63
CA GLN A 70 -13.79 11.36 -1.14
C GLN A 70 -12.66 10.55 -1.80
N VAL A 71 -12.87 9.24 -1.92
CA VAL A 71 -11.93 8.29 -2.53
C VAL A 71 -11.73 8.56 -4.02
N GLU A 72 -12.72 9.03 -4.77
CA GLU A 72 -12.53 9.38 -6.18
C GLU A 72 -11.56 10.57 -6.37
N ARG A 73 -11.46 11.44 -5.36
CA ARG A 73 -10.73 12.72 -5.44
C ARG A 73 -9.33 12.66 -4.83
N GLN A 74 -8.94 11.49 -4.35
CA GLN A 74 -7.67 11.34 -3.68
C GLN A 74 -6.49 11.18 -4.66
N PRO A 75 -5.26 11.47 -4.23
CA PRO A 75 -4.09 11.19 -5.04
C PRO A 75 -3.94 9.70 -5.32
N VAL A 76 -3.45 9.34 -6.51
CA VAL A 76 -3.20 7.92 -6.88
C VAL A 76 -2.28 7.19 -5.88
N SER A 77 -1.44 7.92 -5.15
CA SER A 77 -0.53 7.39 -4.13
C SER A 77 -1.23 6.71 -2.95
N THR A 78 -2.50 7.02 -2.66
CA THR A 78 -3.24 6.42 -1.54
C THR A 78 -4.01 5.17 -1.95
N LEU A 79 -4.17 4.93 -3.25
CA LEU A 79 -5.04 3.88 -3.78
C LEU A 79 -4.67 2.48 -3.30
N LEU A 80 -3.39 2.12 -3.36
CA LEU A 80 -2.91 0.80 -2.92
C LEU A 80 -2.96 0.62 -1.39
N PRO A 81 -2.49 1.60 -0.57
CA PRO A 81 -2.68 1.55 0.88
C PRO A 81 -4.15 1.38 1.30
N ASP A 82 -5.06 2.15 0.71
CA ASP A 82 -6.47 2.09 1.04
C ASP A 82 -7.07 0.75 0.64
N LEU A 83 -6.78 0.28 -0.58
CA LEU A 83 -7.25 -1.02 -1.06
C LEU A 83 -6.78 -2.16 -0.15
N HIS A 84 -5.53 -2.12 0.30
CA HIS A 84 -5.01 -3.08 1.27
C HIS A 84 -5.77 -3.00 2.60
N TRP A 85 -5.98 -1.80 3.12
CA TRP A 85 -6.68 -1.59 4.39
C TRP A 85 -8.12 -2.12 4.33
N PHE A 86 -8.92 -1.70 3.34
CA PHE A 86 -10.32 -2.15 3.20
C PHE A 86 -10.42 -3.66 3.01
N ARG A 87 -9.54 -4.29 2.22
CA ARG A 87 -9.50 -5.76 2.08
C ARG A 87 -9.22 -6.46 3.41
N SER A 88 -8.30 -5.92 4.21
CA SER A 88 -7.99 -6.45 5.54
C SER A 88 -9.21 -6.38 6.46
N GLU A 89 -9.91 -5.25 6.46
CA GLU A 89 -11.08 -5.04 7.31
C GLU A 89 -12.27 -5.92 6.89
N VAL A 90 -12.52 -6.08 5.59
CA VAL A 90 -13.51 -7.03 5.06
C VAL A 90 -13.21 -8.44 5.54
N GLN A 91 -11.96 -8.89 5.39
CA GLN A 91 -11.56 -10.23 5.81
C GLN A 91 -11.71 -10.42 7.33
N ALA A 92 -11.32 -9.43 8.13
CA ALA A 92 -11.48 -9.47 9.58
C ALA A 92 -12.95 -9.57 10.00
N ALA A 93 -13.83 -8.77 9.39
CA ALA A 93 -15.26 -8.80 9.66
C ALA A 93 -15.92 -10.13 9.28
N ILE A 94 -15.53 -10.73 8.14
CA ILE A 94 -16.01 -12.06 7.73
C ILE A 94 -15.62 -13.13 8.77
N VAL A 95 -14.36 -13.14 9.20
CA VAL A 95 -13.86 -14.09 10.21
C VAL A 95 -14.61 -13.91 11.53
N ALA A 96 -14.78 -12.67 12.01
CA ALA A 96 -15.48 -12.39 13.26
C ALA A 96 -16.95 -12.89 13.23
N ARG A 97 -17.64 -12.71 12.10
CA ARG A 97 -19.00 -13.22 11.91
C ARG A 97 -19.04 -14.75 11.91
N ALA A 98 -18.11 -15.42 11.23
CA ALA A 98 -18.02 -16.87 11.20
C ALA A 98 -17.80 -17.46 12.61
N THR A 99 -16.85 -16.91 13.36
CA THR A 99 -16.58 -17.33 14.75
C THR A 99 -17.78 -17.11 15.67
N SER A 100 -18.51 -16.00 15.50
CA SER A 100 -19.72 -15.72 16.29
C SER A 100 -20.86 -16.71 16.01
N MET A 101 -20.94 -17.26 14.80
CA MET A 101 -21.92 -18.28 14.43
C MET A 101 -21.57 -19.66 14.99
N GLU A 102 -20.29 -20.01 15.07
CA GLU A 102 -19.83 -21.26 15.65
C GLU A 102 -20.09 -21.34 17.17
N HIS A 103 -19.88 -20.24 17.89
CA HIS A 103 -20.14 -20.17 19.34
C HIS A 103 -21.63 -20.19 19.72
N ARG A 104 -22.53 -19.99 18.75
CA ARG A 104 -23.99 -19.98 18.97
C ARG A 104 -24.65 -21.33 18.66
N ARG A 105 -23.89 -22.32 18.15
CA ARG A 105 -24.38 -23.68 17.89
C ARG A 105 -24.15 -24.58 19.10
#